data_AF-A0A3B6U3P1-F1
#
_entry.id   AF-A0A3B6U3P1-F1
#
_cell.length_a   1.000
_cell.length_b   1.000
_cell.length_c   1.000
_cell.angle_alpha   90.00
_cell.angle_beta   90.00
_cell.angle_gamma   90.00
#
_symmetry.space_group_name_H-M   'P 1'
#
loop_
_entity.id
_entity.type
_entity.pdbx_description
1 polymer ?
#
loop_
_entity_poly.entity_id
_entity_poly.type
_entity_poly.pdbx_seq_one_letter_code
_entity_poly.pdbx_strand_id
1 'polypeptide(L)'
;MVVVGGGDSGKDIALDLCHVAREVHLAASSEDATPAILRMLANHGDVLRLHPRIRQLHADGRVEFADGSSVVADTVIYCTGYAYSFPFLDTGGAVTVSDDGYVVGPLFEHVFPPSLAPSLSFVGVPRKIPIPWFLEVQARWVAQVLSGRRELPPEEEMLRSVEEHLRAREAAGVPRKLTHNIGSIEPHTIFEFGEKYCDFTPLEEWKKELMVSSVVSMMDDVETFRDLSNDSENVQKGLQEWRLGAAAQGQAKPITTPVDAEGDGF
;
A
#
# COMPACT_ATOMS: atom_id res chain seq x y z
N MET A 1 4.96 -10.11 -25.53
CA MET A 1 3.89 -9.94 -24.53
C MET A 1 3.69 -8.44 -24.28
N VAL A 2 2.46 -8.00 -24.01
CA VAL A 2 2.16 -6.60 -23.67
C VAL A 2 1.70 -6.52 -22.21
N VAL A 3 2.31 -5.61 -21.45
CA VAL A 3 1.96 -5.31 -20.04
C VAL A 3 1.33 -3.92 -19.99
N VAL A 4 0.12 -3.80 -19.45
CA VAL A 4 -0.66 -2.54 -19.43
C VAL A 4 -0.62 -1.92 -18.05
N GLY A 5 0.00 -0.74 -17.93
CA GLY A 5 0.08 0.05 -16.70
C GLY A 5 1.51 0.15 -16.16
N GLY A 6 1.97 1.38 -15.89
CA GLY A 6 3.31 1.67 -15.36
C GLY A 6 3.41 1.74 -13.83
N GLY A 7 2.46 1.17 -13.09
CA GLY A 7 2.50 1.09 -11.62
C GLY A 7 3.43 -0.02 -11.12
N ASP A 8 3.52 -0.21 -9.80
CA ASP A 8 4.43 -1.18 -9.16
C ASP A 8 4.32 -2.58 -9.77
N SER A 9 3.10 -3.13 -9.90
CA SER A 9 2.89 -4.46 -10.49
C SER A 9 3.29 -4.53 -11.96
N GLY A 10 3.07 -3.47 -12.74
CA GLY A 10 3.44 -3.44 -14.15
C GLY A 10 4.94 -3.44 -14.35
N LYS A 11 5.69 -2.71 -13.50
CA LYS A 11 7.15 -2.71 -13.50
C LYS A 11 7.72 -4.07 -13.10
N ASP A 12 7.26 -4.61 -11.98
CA ASP A 12 7.76 -5.88 -11.40
C ASP A 12 7.47 -7.06 -12.35
N ILE A 13 6.26 -7.16 -12.90
CA ILE A 13 5.90 -8.20 -13.87
C ILE A 13 6.67 -8.01 -15.18
N ALA A 14 6.79 -6.79 -15.70
CA ALA A 14 7.55 -6.57 -16.93
C ALA A 14 9.02 -6.98 -16.78
N LEU A 15 9.63 -6.71 -15.62
CA LEU A 15 10.99 -7.12 -15.30
C LEU A 15 11.13 -8.64 -15.24
N ASP A 16 10.24 -9.33 -14.53
CA ASP A 16 10.26 -10.80 -14.45
C ASP A 16 10.10 -11.45 -15.84
N LEU A 17 9.25 -10.86 -16.69
CA LEU A 17 9.06 -11.31 -18.07
C LEU A 17 10.29 -11.11 -18.96
N CYS A 18 11.17 -10.14 -18.68
CA CYS A 18 12.40 -9.95 -19.46
C CYS A 18 13.30 -11.19 -19.45
N HIS A 19 13.18 -12.05 -18.43
CA HIS A 19 13.99 -13.27 -18.33
C HIS A 19 13.46 -14.46 -19.14
N VAL A 20 12.20 -14.41 -19.59
CA VAL A 20 11.52 -15.58 -20.20
C VAL A 20 10.82 -15.28 -21.52
N ALA A 21 10.43 -14.03 -21.77
CA ALA A 21 9.71 -13.63 -22.97
C ALA A 21 10.68 -13.21 -24.09
N ARG A 22 10.30 -13.44 -25.35
CA ARG A 22 11.06 -12.95 -26.51
C ARG A 22 11.11 -11.42 -26.56
N GLU A 23 9.96 -10.79 -26.30
CA GLU A 23 9.78 -9.35 -26.33
C GLU A 23 8.72 -8.95 -25.30
N VAL A 24 8.99 -7.87 -24.55
CA VAL A 24 8.09 -7.30 -23.55
C VAL A 24 7.78 -5.86 -23.94
N HIS A 25 6.50 -5.52 -24.03
CA HIS A 25 6.02 -4.19 -24.39
C HIS A 25 5.26 -3.61 -23.21
N LEU A 26 5.87 -2.68 -22.48
CA LEU A 26 5.21 -1.97 -21.38
C LEU A 26 4.42 -0.79 -21.96
N ALA A 27 3.10 -0.82 -21.84
CA ALA A 27 2.21 0.25 -22.27
C ALA A 27 1.84 1.12 -21.07
N ALA A 28 2.33 2.36 -21.04
CA ALA A 28 2.11 3.29 -19.93
C ALA A 28 1.89 4.73 -20.43
N SER A 29 1.40 5.61 -19.56
CA SER A 29 1.29 7.04 -19.84
C SER A 29 2.68 7.67 -19.99
N SER A 30 2.81 8.77 -20.73
CA SER A 30 4.07 9.53 -20.77
C SER A 30 4.48 10.07 -19.39
N GLU A 31 3.50 10.33 -18.53
CA GLU A 31 3.69 10.71 -17.12
C GLU A 31 4.26 9.55 -16.27
N ASP A 32 4.20 8.31 -16.76
CA ASP A 32 4.69 7.12 -16.06
C ASP A 32 6.17 6.82 -16.35
N ALA A 33 6.89 7.66 -17.11
CA ALA A 33 8.32 7.50 -17.41
C ALA A 33 9.22 7.79 -16.19
N THR A 34 9.00 7.05 -15.11
CA THR A 34 9.73 7.15 -13.83
C THR A 34 11.20 6.71 -13.97
N PRO A 35 12.11 7.15 -13.08
CA PRO A 35 13.50 6.71 -13.06
C PRO A 35 13.66 5.19 -13.13
N ALA A 36 12.86 4.44 -12.35
CA ALA A 36 12.83 2.98 -12.41
C ALA A 36 12.57 2.43 -13.81
N ILE A 37 11.58 2.97 -14.55
CA ILE A 37 11.29 2.51 -15.92
C ILE A 37 12.44 2.85 -16.87
N LEU A 38 13.05 4.04 -16.73
CA LEU A 38 14.19 4.43 -17.54
C LEU A 38 15.39 3.50 -17.32
N ARG A 39 15.65 3.11 -16.06
CA ARG A 39 16.69 2.12 -15.72
C ARG A 39 16.37 0.73 -16.29
N MET A 40 15.14 0.26 -16.14
CA MET A 40 14.70 -1.01 -16.74
C MET A 40 14.96 -1.03 -18.25
N LEU A 41 14.63 0.07 -18.96
CA LEU A 41 14.89 0.19 -20.41
C LEU A 41 16.38 0.23 -20.75
N ALA A 42 17.21 0.83 -19.90
CA ALA A 42 18.65 0.85 -20.08
C ALA A 42 19.28 -0.53 -19.89
N ASN A 43 18.80 -1.29 -18.91
CA ASN A 43 19.32 -2.61 -18.55
C ASN A 43 18.81 -3.72 -19.48
N HIS A 44 17.56 -3.62 -19.96
CA HIS A 44 16.85 -4.67 -20.70
C HIS A 44 16.35 -4.20 -22.08
N GLY A 45 16.99 -3.20 -22.69
CA GLY A 45 16.51 -2.55 -23.92
C GLY A 45 16.50 -3.44 -25.17
N ASP A 46 17.13 -4.61 -25.13
CA ASP A 46 17.05 -5.65 -26.16
C ASP A 46 15.70 -6.39 -26.16
N VAL A 47 15.10 -6.57 -24.98
CA VAL A 47 13.83 -7.31 -24.77
C VAL A 47 12.65 -6.38 -24.47
N LEU A 48 12.87 -5.32 -23.67
CA LEU A 48 11.84 -4.42 -23.15
C LEU A 48 11.69 -3.16 -23.99
N ARG A 49 10.46 -2.80 -24.31
CA ARG A 49 10.09 -1.56 -25.01
C ARG A 49 8.98 -0.83 -24.29
N LEU A 50 9.10 0.48 -24.14
CA LEU A 50 8.05 1.34 -23.60
C LEU A 50 7.20 1.90 -24.75
N HIS A 51 5.88 1.81 -24.59
CA HIS A 51 4.88 2.30 -25.53
C HIS A 51 3.89 3.22 -24.82
N PRO A 52 3.27 4.18 -25.55
CA PRO A 52 2.11 4.90 -25.04
C PRO A 52 0.95 3.96 -24.68
N ARG A 53 -0.10 4.52 -24.11
CA ARG A 53 -1.33 3.77 -23.80
C ARG A 53 -1.88 3.06 -25.04
N ILE A 54 -2.46 1.89 -24.81
CA ILE A 54 -3.16 1.13 -25.86
C ILE A 54 -4.35 1.96 -26.34
N ARG A 55 -4.47 2.09 -27.65
CA ARG A 55 -5.61 2.67 -28.36
C ARG A 55 -6.66 1.61 -28.66
N GLN A 56 -6.24 0.46 -29.21
CA GLN A 56 -7.16 -0.58 -29.64
C GLN A 56 -6.50 -1.97 -29.66
N LEU A 57 -7.29 -2.98 -29.30
CA LEU A 57 -6.96 -4.39 -29.54
C LEU A 57 -7.71 -4.88 -30.78
N HIS A 58 -7.00 -5.53 -31.69
CA HIS A 58 -7.54 -6.04 -32.94
C HIS A 58 -7.70 -7.57 -32.88
N ALA A 59 -8.69 -8.10 -33.62
CA ALA A 59 -9.00 -9.53 -33.61
C ALA A 59 -7.89 -10.42 -34.21
N ASP A 60 -6.97 -9.84 -34.98
CA ASP A 60 -5.80 -10.50 -35.55
C ASP A 60 -4.58 -10.54 -34.60
N GLY A 61 -4.77 -10.15 -33.33
CA GLY A 61 -3.71 -10.13 -32.32
C GLY A 61 -2.85 -8.88 -32.32
N ARG A 62 -3.14 -7.89 -33.18
CA ARG A 62 -2.45 -6.60 -33.16
C ARG A 62 -2.93 -5.73 -32.00
N VAL A 63 -1.97 -5.15 -31.28
CA VAL A 63 -2.15 -4.12 -30.27
C VAL A 63 -1.70 -2.79 -30.86
N GLU A 64 -2.61 -1.83 -30.98
CA GLU A 64 -2.35 -0.48 -31.50
C GLU A 64 -2.21 0.50 -30.33
N PHE A 65 -1.15 1.30 -30.34
CA PHE A 65 -0.86 2.30 -29.32
C PHE A 65 -1.31 3.70 -29.75
N ALA A 66 -1.38 4.63 -28.80
CA ALA A 66 -1.91 5.97 -29.02
C ALA A 66 -1.12 6.80 -30.04
N ASP A 67 0.15 6.47 -30.29
CA ASP A 67 1.00 7.11 -31.31
C ASP A 67 0.83 6.52 -32.72
N GLY A 68 -0.05 5.52 -32.88
CA GLY A 68 -0.30 4.82 -34.14
C GLY A 68 0.69 3.68 -34.41
N SER A 69 1.69 3.46 -33.56
CA SER A 69 2.52 2.26 -33.62
C SER A 69 1.71 1.02 -33.22
N SER A 70 2.15 -0.15 -33.66
CA SER A 70 1.47 -1.40 -33.32
C SER A 70 2.40 -2.60 -33.29
N VAL A 71 2.02 -3.60 -32.50
CA VAL A 71 2.75 -4.86 -32.34
C VAL A 71 1.78 -6.03 -32.34
N VAL A 72 2.20 -7.20 -32.80
CA VAL A 72 1.42 -8.44 -32.63
C VAL A 72 1.82 -9.05 -31.29
N ALA A 73 0.83 -9.35 -30.45
CA ALA A 73 1.08 -9.88 -29.11
C ALA A 73 0.29 -11.16 -28.85
N ASP A 74 0.97 -12.19 -28.35
CA ASP A 74 0.33 -13.44 -27.94
C ASP A 74 -0.49 -13.29 -26.65
N THR A 75 -0.05 -12.40 -25.76
CA THR A 75 -0.63 -12.18 -24.43
C THR A 75 -0.63 -10.70 -24.08
N VAL A 76 -1.73 -10.23 -23.49
CA VAL A 76 -1.88 -8.91 -22.87
C VAL A 76 -2.18 -9.10 -21.38
N ILE A 77 -1.39 -8.46 -20.51
CA ILE A 77 -1.54 -8.53 -19.05
C ILE A 77 -1.94 -7.14 -18.54
N TYR A 78 -3.09 -7.05 -17.86
CA TYR A 78 -3.56 -5.81 -17.26
C TYR A 78 -3.02 -5.63 -15.84
N CYS A 79 -2.15 -4.64 -15.67
CA CYS A 79 -1.58 -4.20 -14.40
C CYS A 79 -2.17 -2.83 -14.00
N THR A 80 -3.47 -2.64 -14.20
CA THR A 80 -4.19 -1.36 -14.04
C THR A 80 -4.71 -1.10 -12.62
N GLY A 81 -4.28 -1.92 -11.66
CA GLY A 81 -4.70 -1.82 -10.26
C GLY A 81 -6.05 -2.49 -9.98
N TYR A 82 -6.59 -2.19 -8.80
CA TYR A 82 -7.79 -2.83 -8.25
C TYR A 82 -8.81 -1.79 -7.76
N ALA A 83 -10.08 -2.18 -7.77
CA ALA A 83 -11.20 -1.45 -7.20
C ALA A 83 -11.61 -2.05 -5.85
N TYR A 84 -12.11 -1.21 -4.93
CA TYR A 84 -12.78 -1.69 -3.73
C TYR A 84 -14.11 -2.35 -4.10
N SER A 85 -14.43 -3.44 -3.43
CA SER A 85 -15.70 -4.14 -3.61
C SER A 85 -16.11 -4.83 -2.32
N PHE A 86 -17.32 -4.54 -1.85
CA PHE A 86 -17.90 -5.13 -0.65
C PHE A 86 -19.29 -5.70 -0.97
N PRO A 87 -19.39 -6.73 -1.82
CA PRO A 87 -20.68 -7.25 -2.31
C PRO A 87 -21.55 -7.86 -1.19
N PHE A 88 -20.95 -8.13 -0.03
CA PHE A 88 -21.61 -8.66 1.16
C PHE A 88 -22.17 -7.59 2.10
N LEU A 89 -21.84 -6.30 1.88
CA LEU A 89 -22.12 -5.23 2.83
C LEU A 89 -23.23 -4.31 2.32
N ASP A 90 -24.44 -4.47 2.88
CA ASP A 90 -25.54 -3.53 2.70
C ASP A 90 -25.58 -2.54 3.87
N THR A 91 -25.39 -1.26 3.58
CA THR A 91 -25.42 -0.17 4.57
C THR A 91 -26.62 0.76 4.40
N GLY A 92 -27.59 0.42 3.53
CA GLY A 92 -28.70 1.31 3.19
C GLY A 92 -28.24 2.63 2.55
N GLY A 93 -27.05 2.65 1.94
CA GLY A 93 -26.44 3.84 1.33
C GLY A 93 -25.57 4.69 2.26
N ALA A 94 -25.42 4.32 3.53
CA ALA A 94 -24.54 5.04 4.46
C ALA A 94 -23.05 4.97 4.08
N VAL A 95 -22.65 3.91 3.36
CA VAL A 95 -21.32 3.77 2.75
C VAL A 95 -21.47 3.41 1.29
N THR A 96 -20.75 4.13 0.44
CA THR A 96 -20.74 3.91 -1.00
C THR A 96 -19.34 3.63 -1.49
N VAL A 97 -19.24 2.81 -2.53
CA VAL A 97 -18.04 2.71 -3.36
C VAL A 97 -18.32 3.51 -4.64
N SER A 98 -17.51 4.54 -4.90
CA SER A 98 -17.68 5.49 -6.00
C SER A 98 -16.39 5.68 -6.78
N ASP A 99 -16.45 6.49 -7.84
CA ASP A 99 -15.31 6.83 -8.71
C ASP A 99 -14.64 5.57 -9.28
N ASP A 100 -15.41 4.80 -10.04
CA ASP A 100 -15.01 3.51 -10.63
C ASP A 100 -14.43 2.48 -9.64
N GLY A 101 -14.84 2.56 -8.38
CA GLY A 101 -14.38 1.64 -7.36
C GLY A 101 -13.20 2.13 -6.54
N TYR A 102 -12.72 3.37 -6.74
CA TYR A 102 -11.52 3.87 -6.08
C TYR A 102 -11.77 4.63 -4.78
N VAL A 103 -13.01 4.95 -4.45
CA VAL A 103 -13.37 5.73 -3.25
C VAL A 103 -14.45 5.03 -2.44
N VAL A 104 -14.14 4.71 -1.19
CA VAL A 104 -15.05 4.18 -0.18
C VAL A 104 -15.39 5.32 0.79
N GLY A 105 -16.65 5.68 0.93
CA GLY A 105 -17.00 6.82 1.77
C GLY A 105 -18.48 7.05 2.04
N PRO A 106 -18.77 8.00 2.94
CA PRO A 106 -17.81 8.78 3.75
C PRO A 106 -17.13 7.95 4.85
N LEU A 107 -15.83 8.17 5.09
CA LEU A 107 -15.05 7.49 6.13
C LEU A 107 -14.19 8.50 6.90
N PHE A 108 -14.49 8.69 8.18
CA PHE A 108 -13.64 9.44 9.11
C PHE A 108 -12.29 8.74 9.25
N GLU A 109 -11.22 9.47 8.93
CA GLU A 109 -9.83 9.01 9.00
C GLU A 109 -9.61 7.67 8.25
N HIS A 110 -10.40 7.45 7.19
CA HIS A 110 -10.42 6.23 6.38
C HIS A 110 -10.75 4.93 7.15
N VAL A 111 -11.39 5.04 8.32
CA VAL A 111 -11.77 3.90 9.17
C VAL A 111 -13.27 3.86 9.43
N PHE A 112 -13.85 4.94 9.95
CA PHE A 112 -15.20 4.92 10.51
C PHE A 112 -16.22 5.61 9.61
N PRO A 113 -17.25 4.91 9.10
CA PRO A 113 -18.42 5.58 8.52
C PRO A 113 -19.18 6.35 9.61
N PRO A 114 -19.30 7.69 9.53
CA PRO A 114 -19.77 8.50 10.66
C PRO A 114 -21.11 8.07 11.26
N SER A 115 -22.10 7.76 10.42
CA SER A 115 -23.46 7.38 10.84
C SER A 115 -23.60 5.94 11.37
N LEU A 116 -22.57 5.11 11.20
CA LEU A 116 -22.56 3.71 11.63
C LEU A 116 -21.47 3.43 12.66
N ALA A 117 -20.67 4.43 13.05
CA ALA A 117 -19.61 4.26 14.02
C ALA A 117 -20.19 4.14 15.46
N PRO A 118 -19.60 3.31 16.33
CA PRO A 118 -18.47 2.41 16.08
C PRO A 118 -18.88 1.00 15.60
N SER A 119 -20.17 0.77 15.30
CA SER A 119 -20.69 -0.57 14.94
C SER A 119 -20.16 -1.13 13.62
N LEU A 120 -19.69 -0.25 12.72
CA LEU A 120 -18.99 -0.60 11.49
C LEU A 120 -17.67 0.18 11.41
N SER A 121 -16.61 -0.50 10.98
CA SER A 121 -15.28 0.10 10.74
C SER A 121 -14.55 -0.66 9.64
N PHE A 122 -13.71 0.04 8.89
CA PHE A 122 -12.87 -0.53 7.84
C PHE A 122 -11.39 -0.49 8.24
N VAL A 123 -10.67 -1.57 7.99
CA VAL A 123 -9.23 -1.67 8.19
C VAL A 123 -8.58 -2.00 6.85
N GLY A 124 -7.51 -1.28 6.50
CA GLY A 124 -6.77 -1.48 5.26
C GLY A 124 -7.35 -0.79 4.02
N VAL A 125 -8.23 0.20 4.19
CA VAL A 125 -8.67 1.05 3.07
C VAL A 125 -7.52 1.90 2.51
N PRO A 126 -6.64 2.53 3.31
CA PRO A 126 -5.54 3.33 2.78
C PRO A 126 -4.55 2.58 1.87
N ARG A 127 -4.01 3.28 0.87
CA ARG A 127 -3.07 2.78 -0.14
C ARG A 127 -1.71 3.46 -0.02
N LYS A 128 -0.69 2.77 -0.56
CA LYS A 128 0.72 3.20 -0.54
C LYS A 128 1.28 3.40 0.88
N ILE A 129 0.76 2.62 1.82
CA ILE A 129 1.10 2.62 3.25
C ILE A 129 2.06 1.46 3.59
N PRO A 130 2.81 1.52 4.71
CA PRO A 130 3.48 0.36 5.28
C PRO A 130 2.44 -0.61 5.87
N ILE A 131 2.01 -1.58 5.06
CA ILE A 131 0.79 -2.38 5.30
C ILE A 131 0.75 -3.02 6.70
N PRO A 132 1.73 -3.84 7.14
CA PRO A 132 1.58 -4.56 8.41
C PRO A 132 1.43 -3.62 9.60
N TRP A 133 2.25 -2.57 9.66
CA TRP A 133 2.23 -1.60 10.75
C TRP A 133 0.94 -0.77 10.73
N PHE A 134 0.56 -0.22 9.59
CA PHE A 134 -0.59 0.68 9.52
C PHE A 134 -1.92 -0.05 9.79
N LEU A 135 -2.07 -1.29 9.30
CA LEU A 135 -3.24 -2.12 9.63
C LEU A 135 -3.29 -2.47 11.11
N GLU A 136 -2.15 -2.75 11.75
CA GLU A 136 -2.09 -2.97 13.20
C GLU A 136 -2.57 -1.73 13.95
N VAL A 137 -2.10 -0.54 13.55
CA VAL A 137 -2.51 0.71 14.18
C VAL A 137 -4.02 0.95 14.03
N GLN A 138 -4.58 0.80 12.82
CA GLN A 138 -6.02 0.92 12.60
C GLN A 138 -6.82 -0.10 13.43
N ALA A 139 -6.41 -1.37 13.43
CA ALA A 139 -7.10 -2.43 14.15
C ALA A 139 -7.10 -2.19 15.67
N ARG A 140 -5.98 -1.73 16.22
CA ARG A 140 -5.89 -1.43 17.65
C ARG A 140 -6.69 -0.18 18.02
N TRP A 141 -6.73 0.85 17.17
CA TRP A 141 -7.63 2.00 17.38
C TRP A 141 -9.09 1.56 17.45
N VAL A 142 -9.53 0.74 16.48
CA VAL A 142 -10.88 0.17 16.46
C VAL A 142 -11.18 -0.59 17.74
N ALA A 143 -10.24 -1.43 18.21
CA ALA A 143 -10.41 -2.16 19.48
C ALA A 143 -10.51 -1.24 20.71
N GLN A 144 -9.76 -0.14 20.75
CA GLN A 144 -9.85 0.85 21.85
C GLN A 144 -11.21 1.57 21.85
N VAL A 145 -11.73 1.92 20.67
CA VAL A 145 -13.06 2.51 20.52
C VAL A 145 -14.15 1.54 20.97
N LEU A 146 -14.11 0.29 20.47
CA LEU A 146 -15.10 -0.74 20.82
C LEU A 146 -15.09 -1.12 22.31
N SER A 147 -13.93 -1.00 22.97
CA SER A 147 -13.81 -1.26 24.41
C SER A 147 -14.11 -0.05 25.30
N GLY A 148 -14.43 1.12 24.71
CA GLY A 148 -14.68 2.36 25.44
C GLY A 148 -13.43 3.01 26.04
N ARG A 149 -12.22 2.52 25.70
CA ARG A 149 -10.96 3.16 26.11
C ARG A 149 -10.69 4.46 25.34
N ARG A 150 -11.33 4.61 24.18
CA ARG A 150 -11.29 5.79 23.32
C ARG A 150 -12.70 6.15 22.91
N GLU A 151 -13.00 7.44 22.91
CA GLU A 151 -14.25 7.97 22.37
C GLU A 151 -14.02 8.49 20.95
N LEU A 152 -15.02 8.29 20.09
CA LEU A 152 -15.06 8.96 18.80
C LEU A 152 -15.70 10.34 18.96
N PRO A 153 -15.31 11.33 18.15
CA PRO A 153 -16.02 12.60 18.11
C PRO A 153 -17.47 12.40 17.64
N PRO A 154 -18.38 13.36 17.91
CA PRO A 154 -19.75 13.31 17.43
C PRO A 154 -19.83 13.11 15.91
N GLU A 155 -20.92 12.48 15.44
CA GLU A 155 -21.14 12.20 14.01
C GLU A 155 -20.97 13.44 13.12
N GLU A 156 -21.52 14.58 13.54
CA GLU A 156 -21.43 15.85 12.81
C GLU A 156 -19.97 16.34 12.66
N GLU A 157 -19.13 16.10 13.66
CA GLU A 157 -17.71 16.46 13.61
C GLU A 157 -16.93 15.51 12.70
N MET A 158 -17.22 14.21 12.76
CA MET A 158 -16.64 13.21 11.84
C MET A 158 -16.98 13.54 10.39
N LEU A 159 -18.25 13.84 10.09
CA LEU A 159 -18.71 14.22 8.74
C LEU A 159 -18.01 15.49 8.26
N ARG A 160 -17.97 16.52 9.10
CA ARG A 160 -17.29 17.78 8.78
C ARG A 160 -15.81 17.57 8.46
N SER A 161 -15.11 16.75 9.25
CA SER A 161 -13.71 16.42 9.01
C SER A 161 -13.51 15.72 7.66
N VAL A 162 -14.40 14.78 7.29
CA VAL A 162 -14.37 14.12 5.98
C VAL A 162 -14.57 15.13 4.84
N GLU A 163 -15.57 16.01 4.96
CA GLU A 163 -15.84 17.04 3.96
C GLU A 163 -14.68 18.02 3.80
N GLU A 164 -14.12 18.52 4.90
CA GLU A 164 -12.99 19.44 4.91
C GLU A 164 -11.76 18.80 4.27
N HIS A 165 -11.47 17.55 4.59
CA HIS A 165 -10.36 16.80 3.99
C HIS A 165 -10.53 16.65 2.47
N LEU A 166 -11.73 16.27 2.02
CA LEU A 166 -12.01 16.12 0.58
C LEU A 166 -11.93 17.47 -0.15
N ARG A 167 -12.49 18.55 0.43
CA ARG A 167 -12.42 19.91 -0.14
C ARG A 167 -10.99 20.42 -0.22
N ALA A 168 -10.16 20.19 0.80
CA ALA A 168 -8.76 20.60 0.80
C ALA A 168 -7.98 19.92 -0.33
N ARG A 169 -8.22 18.62 -0.55
CA ARG A 169 -7.59 17.86 -1.63
C ARG A 169 -8.07 18.27 -3.02
N GLU A 170 -9.37 18.52 -3.16
CA GLU A 170 -9.93 19.06 -4.40
C GLU A 170 -9.33 20.44 -4.73
N ALA A 171 -9.22 21.33 -3.74
CA ALA A 171 -8.58 22.63 -3.90
C ALA A 171 -7.09 22.54 -4.25
N ALA A 172 -6.40 21.48 -3.80
CA ALA A 172 -5.03 21.16 -4.19
C ALA A 172 -4.91 20.46 -5.56
N GLY A 173 -6.02 20.24 -6.28
CA GLY A 173 -6.04 19.58 -7.58
C GLY A 173 -5.81 18.07 -7.53
N VAL A 174 -5.94 17.44 -6.36
CA VAL A 174 -5.76 15.99 -6.20
C VAL A 174 -6.97 15.27 -6.82
N PRO A 175 -6.77 14.35 -7.78
CA PRO A 175 -7.86 13.58 -8.35
C PRO A 175 -8.63 12.78 -7.29
N ARG A 176 -9.96 12.76 -7.38
CA ARG A 176 -10.85 12.09 -6.42
C ARG A 176 -10.50 10.61 -6.22
N LYS A 177 -10.12 9.88 -7.27
CA LYS A 177 -9.66 8.48 -7.18
C LYS A 177 -8.50 8.25 -6.23
N LEU A 178 -7.78 9.30 -5.82
CA LEU A 178 -6.66 9.23 -4.88
C LEU A 178 -7.07 9.54 -3.43
N THR A 179 -8.37 9.63 -3.10
CA THR A 179 -8.84 9.87 -1.72
C THR A 179 -8.19 8.93 -0.69
N HIS A 180 -7.97 7.66 -1.01
CA HIS A 180 -7.32 6.73 -0.08
C HIS A 180 -5.82 6.55 -0.29
N ASN A 181 -5.19 7.29 -1.22
CA ASN A 181 -3.75 7.23 -1.42
C ASN A 181 -3.04 8.20 -0.45
N ILE A 182 -2.93 7.78 0.82
CA ILE A 182 -2.32 8.62 1.85
C ILE A 182 -0.81 8.66 1.71
N GLY A 183 -0.16 7.52 1.42
CA GLY A 183 1.30 7.46 1.49
C GLY A 183 2.06 8.16 0.38
N SER A 184 1.44 8.37 -0.77
CA SER A 184 2.05 9.20 -1.82
C SER A 184 1.76 10.69 -1.68
N ILE A 185 0.69 11.08 -0.97
CA ILE A 185 0.20 12.46 -0.92
C ILE A 185 0.59 13.14 0.39
N GLU A 186 0.46 12.41 1.50
CA GLU A 186 0.67 12.88 2.86
C GLU A 186 1.52 11.83 3.63
N PRO A 187 2.77 11.57 3.22
CA PRO A 187 3.58 10.49 3.81
C PRO A 187 3.82 10.65 5.32
N HIS A 188 3.87 11.89 5.83
CA HIS A 188 4.07 12.16 7.25
C HIS A 188 2.85 11.80 8.12
N THR A 189 1.64 11.96 7.59
CA THR A 189 0.40 11.72 8.36
C THR A 189 0.21 10.24 8.68
N ILE A 190 0.78 9.35 7.87
CA ILE A 190 0.81 7.90 8.13
C ILE A 190 1.42 7.62 9.50
N PHE A 191 2.57 8.21 9.79
CA PHE A 191 3.32 7.91 11.00
C PHE A 191 2.73 8.59 12.23
N GLU A 192 2.05 9.72 12.04
CA GLU A 192 1.35 10.47 13.09
C GLU A 192 0.02 9.80 13.49
N PHE A 193 -0.58 8.97 12.63
CA PHE A 193 -1.88 8.34 12.87
C PHE A 193 -1.92 7.55 14.19
N GLY A 194 -0.87 6.78 14.49
CA GLY A 194 -0.79 6.01 15.73
C GLY A 194 -0.67 6.90 16.97
N GLU A 195 0.07 8.00 16.88
CA GLU A 195 0.23 8.97 17.97
C GLU A 195 -1.08 9.71 18.24
N LYS A 196 -1.74 10.17 17.17
CA LYS A 196 -3.01 10.91 17.23
C LYS A 196 -4.14 10.10 17.84
N TYR A 197 -4.24 8.80 17.51
CA TYR A 197 -5.43 8.01 17.83
C TYR A 197 -5.24 6.90 18.86
N CYS A 198 -4.02 6.43 19.09
CA CYS A 198 -3.85 5.13 19.75
C CYS A 198 -3.08 5.12 21.08
N ASP A 199 -2.58 6.26 21.57
CA ASP A 199 -1.65 6.33 22.72
C ASP A 199 -0.44 5.38 22.54
N PHE A 200 -0.05 5.09 21.30
CA PHE A 200 1.08 4.20 21.05
C PHE A 200 2.38 4.94 21.18
N THR A 201 3.39 4.19 21.62
CA THR A 201 4.77 4.63 21.49
C THR A 201 5.00 5.04 20.03
N PRO A 202 5.47 6.27 19.79
CA PRO A 202 5.90 6.72 18.48
C PRO A 202 6.78 5.66 17.81
N LEU A 203 6.56 5.45 16.51
CA LEU A 203 7.44 4.57 15.75
C LEU A 203 8.88 5.12 15.86
N GLU A 204 9.82 4.25 16.22
CA GLU A 204 11.23 4.64 16.35
C GLU A 204 11.72 5.27 15.03
N GLU A 205 12.51 6.34 15.14
CA GLU A 205 12.91 7.13 13.98
C GLU A 205 13.66 6.30 12.93
N TRP A 206 14.51 5.38 13.37
CA TRP A 206 15.24 4.48 12.47
C TRP A 206 14.30 3.55 11.68
N LYS A 207 13.13 3.18 12.22
CA LYS A 207 12.12 2.38 11.51
C LYS A 207 11.38 3.21 10.48
N LYS A 208 11.04 4.47 10.82
CA LYS A 208 10.46 5.43 9.86
C LYS A 208 11.42 5.65 8.69
N GLU A 209 12.68 5.90 9.00
CA GLU A 209 13.74 6.10 8.02
C GLU A 209 13.92 4.87 7.12
N LEU A 210 14.00 3.67 7.69
CA LEU A 210 14.10 2.41 6.93
C LEU A 210 12.91 2.22 5.96
N MET A 211 11.68 2.48 6.41
CA MET A 211 10.50 2.34 5.55
C MET A 211 10.53 3.36 4.40
N VAL A 212 10.87 4.61 4.68
CA VAL A 212 10.91 5.67 3.67
C VAL A 212 12.05 5.44 2.69
N SER A 213 13.26 5.15 3.17
CA SER A 213 14.43 4.89 2.31
C SER A 213 14.18 3.70 1.39
N SER A 214 13.58 2.62 1.89
CA SER A 214 13.24 1.43 1.09
C SER A 214 12.30 1.77 -0.06
N VAL A 215 11.27 2.61 0.20
CA VAL A 215 10.32 3.05 -0.85
C VAL A 215 11.03 3.94 -1.87
N VAL A 216 11.86 4.88 -1.43
CA VAL A 216 12.61 5.77 -2.33
C VAL A 216 13.56 4.98 -3.22
N SER A 217 14.30 4.01 -2.65
CA SER A 217 15.19 3.14 -3.42
C SER A 217 14.43 2.31 -4.45
N MET A 218 13.27 1.74 -4.08
CA MET A 218 12.41 1.01 -5.02
C MET A 218 11.88 1.91 -6.15
N MET A 219 11.57 3.18 -5.87
CA MET A 219 11.09 4.12 -6.90
C MET A 219 12.20 4.53 -7.88
N ASP A 220 13.46 4.51 -7.45
CA ASP A 220 14.62 4.75 -8.32
C ASP A 220 15.00 3.51 -9.13
N ASP A 221 15.07 2.34 -8.48
CA ASP A 221 15.51 1.09 -9.08
C ASP A 221 14.68 -0.10 -8.57
N VAL A 222 13.73 -0.57 -9.36
CA VAL A 222 12.88 -1.72 -8.99
C VAL A 222 13.60 -3.07 -9.09
N GLU A 223 14.74 -3.13 -9.77
CA GLU A 223 15.48 -4.36 -10.05
C GLU A 223 16.42 -4.69 -8.89
N THR A 224 17.23 -3.73 -8.45
CA THR A 224 18.33 -4.00 -7.50
C THR A 224 18.11 -3.46 -6.09
N PHE A 225 17.06 -2.68 -5.82
CA PHE A 225 16.89 -2.04 -4.49
C PHE A 225 16.88 -3.02 -3.31
N ARG A 226 16.52 -4.28 -3.54
CA ARG A 226 16.48 -5.34 -2.51
C ARG A 226 17.87 -5.86 -2.14
N ASP A 227 18.87 -5.63 -3.00
CA ASP A 227 20.24 -6.09 -2.82
C ASP A 227 21.18 -4.99 -2.29
N LEU A 228 20.67 -3.77 -2.12
CA LEU A 228 21.45 -2.64 -1.63
C LEU A 228 21.70 -2.75 -0.12
N SER A 229 22.95 -2.56 0.29
CA SER A 229 23.37 -2.47 1.69
C SER A 229 23.86 -1.06 2.03
N ASN A 230 23.05 -0.05 1.73
CA ASN A 230 23.39 1.37 1.87
C ASN A 230 22.52 2.11 2.91
N ASP A 231 21.92 1.37 3.84
CA ASP A 231 21.19 1.93 4.98
C ASP A 231 22.06 2.93 5.75
N SER A 232 21.44 4.00 6.26
CA SER A 232 22.13 5.01 7.05
C SER A 232 22.68 4.44 8.37
N GLU A 233 23.64 5.15 8.98
CA GLU A 233 24.16 4.78 10.29
C GLU A 233 23.05 4.67 11.35
N ASN A 234 22.01 5.51 11.27
CA ASN A 234 20.87 5.47 12.18
C ASN A 234 20.08 4.17 12.04
N VAL A 235 19.77 3.77 10.80
CA VAL A 235 19.09 2.49 10.49
C VAL A 235 19.95 1.31 10.93
N GLN A 236 21.24 1.31 10.58
CA GLN A 236 22.16 0.23 10.93
C GLN A 236 22.26 0.03 12.45
N LYS A 237 22.42 1.13 13.21
CA LYS A 237 22.49 1.10 14.67
C LYS A 237 21.18 0.61 15.28
N GLY A 238 20.04 1.16 14.86
CA GLY A 238 18.72 0.75 15.35
C GLY A 238 18.43 -0.74 15.08
N LEU A 239 18.78 -1.24 13.89
CA LEU A 239 18.65 -2.64 13.54
C LEU A 239 19.54 -3.55 14.39
N GLN A 240 20.78 -3.12 14.67
CA GLN A 240 21.70 -3.86 15.53
C GLN A 240 21.18 -3.96 16.97
N GLU A 241 20.72 -2.85 17.54
CA GLU A 241 20.15 -2.80 18.89
C GLU A 241 18.89 -3.68 18.98
N TRP A 242 18.02 -3.60 17.98
CA TRP A 242 16.81 -4.42 17.90
C TRP A 242 17.13 -5.92 17.83
N ARG A 243 18.11 -6.33 17.03
CA ARG A 243 18.57 -7.74 16.94
C ARG A 243 19.11 -8.25 18.27
N LEU A 244 19.92 -7.44 18.96
CA LEU A 244 20.45 -7.79 20.29
C LEU A 244 19.34 -7.94 21.33
N GLY A 245 18.36 -7.02 21.32
CA GLY A 245 17.19 -7.08 22.20
C GLY A 245 16.32 -8.32 21.94
N ALA A 246 16.07 -8.65 20.68
CA ALA A 246 15.30 -9.83 20.29
C ALA A 246 16.00 -11.14 20.68
N ALA A 247 17.32 -11.22 20.51
CA ALA A 247 18.12 -12.37 20.93
C ALA A 247 18.09 -12.58 22.45
N ALA A 248 18.15 -11.49 23.23
CA ALA A 248 18.06 -11.55 24.69
C ALA A 248 16.67 -12.03 25.17
N GLN A 249 15.59 -11.64 24.49
CA GLN A 249 14.23 -12.10 24.79
C GLN A 249 14.00 -13.58 24.39
N GLY A 250 14.62 -14.04 23.29
CA GLY A 250 14.56 -15.44 22.84
C GLY A 250 15.30 -16.42 23.76
N GLN A 251 16.33 -15.98 24.49
CA GLN A 251 17.05 -16.80 25.47
C GLN A 251 16.36 -16.88 26.84
N ALA A 252 15.37 -16.02 27.11
CA ALA A 252 14.75 -15.88 28.44
C ALA A 252 13.59 -16.86 28.75
N LYS A 253 13.35 -17.89 27.93
CA LYS A 253 12.34 -18.94 28.23
C LYS A 253 12.85 -20.37 28.03
N PRO A 254 13.35 -21.05 29.07
CA PRO A 254 13.10 -22.47 29.24
C PRO A 254 11.68 -22.64 29.79
N ILE A 255 10.82 -23.35 29.06
CA ILE A 255 9.57 -23.87 29.62
C ILE A 255 9.97 -24.96 30.62
N THR A 256 10.00 -24.63 31.91
CA THR A 256 9.94 -25.64 32.97
C THR A 256 8.47 -25.93 33.23
N THR A 257 7.98 -27.05 32.71
CA THR A 257 6.75 -27.68 33.24
C THR A 257 7.05 -28.24 34.62
N PRO A 258 6.28 -27.90 35.67
CA PRO A 258 6.31 -28.67 36.91
C PRO A 258 5.74 -30.05 36.62
N VAL A 259 6.52 -31.10 36.86
CA VAL A 259 6.01 -32.46 36.94
C VAL A 259 5.48 -32.62 38.36
N ASP A 260 4.20 -32.33 38.56
CA ASP A 260 3.49 -32.80 39.75
C ASP A 260 3.17 -34.28 39.53
N ALA A 261 4.07 -35.13 40.02
CA ALA A 261 3.78 -36.53 40.29
C ALA A 261 3.41 -36.62 41.78
N GLU A 262 2.11 -36.46 42.08
CA GLU A 262 1.53 -37.03 43.29
C GLU A 262 0.82 -38.33 42.93
N GLY A 263 1.31 -39.42 43.50
CA GLY A 263 0.65 -40.70 43.53
C GLY A 263 -0.25 -40.86 44.76
N ASP A 264 -1.05 -41.92 44.67
CA ASP A 264 -1.69 -42.71 45.73
C ASP A 264 -3.03 -42.25 46.33
N GLY A 265 -4.05 -43.10 46.10
CA GLY A 265 -4.82 -43.65 47.22
C GLY A 265 -6.34 -43.62 47.12
N PHE A 266 -6.91 -44.79 46.76
CA PHE A 266 -8.32 -45.24 46.79
C PHE A 266 -9.24 -44.89 45.61
#